data_AF-A0A9N8H4V0-F1
#
_entry.id   AF-A0A9N8H4V0-F1
#
_cell.length_a   1.000
_cell.length_b   1.000
_cell.length_c   1.000
_cell.angle_alpha   90.00
_cell.angle_beta   90.00
_cell.angle_gamma   90.00
#
_symmetry.space_group_name_H-M   'P 1'
#
loop_
_entity.id
_entity.type
_entity.pdbx_description
1 polymer ?
#
loop_
_entity_poly.entity_id
_entity_poly.type
_entity_poly.pdbx_seq_one_letter_code
_entity_poly.pdbx_strand_id
1 'polypeptide(L)'
;MSEDGSDGSVDIGRQLQESDERNKRKREEAEAEESESSSRSSRAAPVLAPVAVAVAVPVAVAAPVASPVAASLPRPRLSLHEIQHRHQMQIQQLHQQHSLVVPPPALEYYDDEFAQDMYMGQLKAQELRERPPRPRTTPLPKEHARSTSASPAQRSASPAMRKAAKEAAKQVQKKKKEDDKIAKRAKDVRLAKKKEDDKIAKKTEDARLAKVVAEMIGAYQHANHKNKIGIGQEKSPSDGEIYGVAVSFTMRKGQPTEEVLDLTKFNSKDIRAFTLKCGVKGAGGKKLFDCRMEIARSVQMGTMYNDQSISNPGSSSATKRINTLFKVLNICFHANNFIDFVALNDGKQRKDYEQEPLSEHGVTGNPVKDFWVLVSSEMNETSDDSFDTVLGLLEGEDDRLFAWNEEHGFNLNDINRGQDFKSVRQLVCDLMKARERCQLEMKKSGEGSNDLWTYCTNPKFTKPRQSTAVLPAVAVYYCNHLCLIHPAIDGKFAAFMSDNLKSDSTIAFTGSADSSGGKGGKQAVVAVMEVLANVSTDLKESMSSRRKDMSSDEASKTSVWNDYFDIGDRYCKLKADIRNGDSSKARMVAAMEVRIEQLEAVLKIVPAKSVIETEETGANI
;
A
#
# COMPACT_ATOMS: atom_id res chain seq x y z
N MET A 1 -21.65 1.29 -72.71
CA MET A 1 -21.65 1.68 -71.29
C MET A 1 -20.40 1.10 -70.69
N SER A 2 -19.57 1.99 -70.16
CA SER A 2 -18.12 1.85 -70.05
C SER A 2 -17.69 0.99 -68.86
N GLU A 3 -16.57 0.29 -69.10
CA GLU A 3 -15.72 -0.42 -68.14
C GLU A 3 -15.03 0.57 -67.21
N ASP A 4 -14.81 0.19 -65.94
CA ASP A 4 -13.65 0.62 -65.15
C ASP A 4 -13.46 -0.35 -63.96
N GLY A 5 -12.41 -1.16 -64.05
CA GLY A 5 -11.87 -1.95 -62.95
C GLY A 5 -10.73 -1.18 -62.29
N SER A 6 -10.66 -1.20 -60.96
CA SER A 6 -9.49 -0.73 -60.22
C SER A 6 -8.97 -1.84 -59.31
N ASP A 7 -7.72 -2.19 -59.59
CA ASP A 7 -6.90 -3.23 -59.01
C ASP A 7 -6.27 -2.71 -57.72
N GLY A 8 -6.48 -3.41 -56.61
CA GLY A 8 -6.10 -2.97 -55.27
C GLY A 8 -5.68 -4.15 -54.38
N SER A 9 -4.93 -5.10 -54.95
CA SER A 9 -4.31 -6.18 -54.18
C SER A 9 -3.00 -5.68 -53.57
N VAL A 10 -3.07 -5.24 -52.31
CA VAL A 10 -1.89 -4.87 -51.52
C VAL A 10 -1.20 -6.15 -51.05
N ASP A 11 0.07 -6.29 -51.42
CA ASP A 11 0.92 -7.46 -51.19
C ASP A 11 1.31 -7.62 -49.71
N ILE A 12 0.44 -8.32 -48.97
CA ILE A 12 0.59 -8.65 -47.53
C ILE A 12 1.86 -9.48 -47.27
N GLY A 13 2.34 -10.24 -48.25
CA GLY A 13 3.54 -11.07 -48.12
C GLY A 13 4.79 -10.26 -47.84
N ARG A 14 4.92 -9.10 -48.50
CA ARG A 14 6.07 -8.22 -48.32
C ARG A 14 6.12 -7.57 -46.94
N GLN A 15 4.97 -7.21 -46.36
CA GLN A 15 4.91 -6.60 -45.03
C GLN A 15 5.29 -7.59 -43.92
N LEU A 16 4.92 -8.86 -44.07
CA LEU A 16 5.32 -9.91 -43.12
C LEU A 16 6.83 -10.17 -43.17
N GLN A 17 7.40 -10.20 -44.37
CA GLN A 17 8.84 -10.42 -44.55
C GLN A 17 9.69 -9.27 -43.98
N GLU A 18 9.26 -8.02 -44.18
CA GLU A 18 9.93 -6.83 -43.60
C GLU A 18 9.81 -6.79 -42.06
N SER A 19 8.71 -7.30 -41.49
CA SER A 19 8.54 -7.41 -40.04
C SER A 19 9.49 -8.46 -39.42
N ASP A 20 9.66 -9.61 -40.07
CA ASP A 20 10.52 -10.67 -39.57
C ASP A 20 12.01 -10.30 -39.64
N GLU A 21 12.46 -9.63 -40.71
CA GLU A 21 13.83 -9.11 -40.78
C GLU A 21 14.11 -8.05 -39.70
N ARG A 22 13.12 -7.21 -39.38
CA ARG A 22 13.24 -6.21 -38.32
C ARG A 22 13.38 -6.83 -36.94
N ASN A 23 12.65 -7.91 -36.68
CA ASN A 23 12.74 -8.64 -35.42
C ASN A 23 14.06 -9.41 -35.31
N LYS A 24 14.58 -9.94 -36.42
CA LYS A 24 15.90 -10.59 -36.47
C LYS A 24 17.03 -9.61 -36.11
N ARG A 25 17.05 -8.41 -36.71
CA ARG A 25 18.06 -7.38 -36.41
C ARG A 25 18.05 -6.93 -34.95
N LYS A 26 16.86 -6.82 -34.33
CA LYS A 26 16.74 -6.48 -32.91
C LYS A 26 17.31 -7.54 -31.97
N ARG A 27 17.28 -8.82 -32.37
CA ARG A 27 17.89 -9.90 -31.58
C ARG A 27 19.41 -9.89 -31.70
N GLU A 28 19.92 -9.68 -32.91
CA GLU A 28 21.37 -9.56 -33.16
C GLU A 28 21.98 -8.34 -32.43
N GLU A 29 21.25 -7.23 -32.35
CA GLU A 29 21.68 -6.02 -31.63
C GLU A 29 21.70 -6.24 -30.10
N ALA A 30 20.73 -6.98 -29.56
CA ALA A 30 20.69 -7.33 -28.13
C ALA A 30 21.82 -8.31 -27.73
N GLU A 31 22.15 -9.28 -28.59
CA GLU A 31 23.28 -10.20 -28.35
C GLU A 31 24.64 -9.47 -28.43
N ALA A 32 24.76 -8.47 -29.30
CA ALA A 32 25.97 -7.64 -29.39
C ALA A 32 26.18 -6.80 -28.12
N GLU A 33 25.14 -6.17 -27.57
CA GLU A 33 25.23 -5.39 -26.32
C GLU A 33 25.58 -6.25 -25.10
N GLU A 34 25.09 -7.49 -25.05
CA GLU A 34 25.40 -8.41 -23.96
C GLU A 34 26.87 -8.86 -24.01
N SER A 35 27.43 -9.04 -25.21
CA SER A 35 28.84 -9.38 -25.41
C SER A 35 29.82 -8.26 -25.01
N GLU A 36 29.45 -6.99 -25.18
CA GLU A 36 30.29 -5.86 -24.75
C GLU A 36 30.30 -5.68 -23.22
N SER A 37 29.20 -5.99 -22.55
CA SER A 37 29.09 -5.86 -21.08
C SER A 37 29.97 -6.83 -20.30
N SER A 38 30.26 -8.01 -20.87
CA SER A 38 31.11 -9.05 -20.26
C SER A 38 32.60 -8.68 -20.26
N SER A 39 33.04 -7.80 -21.18
CA SER A 39 34.46 -7.45 -21.34
C SER A 39 34.99 -6.37 -20.39
N ARG A 40 34.11 -5.67 -19.64
CA ARG A 40 34.52 -4.53 -18.77
C ARG A 40 34.76 -4.88 -17.29
N SER A 41 34.56 -6.13 -16.86
CA SER A 41 34.71 -6.54 -15.45
C SER A 41 36.06 -7.20 -15.14
N SER A 42 37.18 -6.59 -15.57
CA SER A 42 38.52 -7.03 -15.13
C SER A 42 39.51 -5.86 -15.08
N ARG A 43 39.35 -4.99 -14.08
CA ARG A 43 40.46 -4.10 -13.65
C ARG A 43 40.50 -4.03 -12.13
N ALA A 44 41.46 -4.78 -11.58
CA ALA A 44 41.79 -4.84 -10.17
C ALA A 44 42.38 -3.51 -9.65
N ALA A 45 42.01 -3.14 -8.43
CA ALA A 45 42.63 -2.09 -7.63
C ALA A 45 43.15 -2.69 -6.30
N PRO A 46 44.17 -2.07 -5.66
CA PRO A 46 45.14 -2.78 -4.84
C PRO A 46 44.75 -2.91 -3.36
N VAL A 47 45.24 -3.99 -2.76
CA VAL A 47 45.11 -4.36 -1.35
C VAL A 47 46.00 -3.46 -0.48
N LEU A 48 45.41 -2.79 0.51
CA LEU A 48 46.12 -2.16 1.63
C LEU A 48 45.85 -2.96 2.92
N ALA A 49 46.95 -3.30 3.60
CA ALA A 49 46.98 -4.06 4.86
C ALA A 49 46.47 -3.24 6.06
N PRO A 50 45.89 -3.87 7.10
CA PRO A 50 45.56 -3.18 8.34
C PRO A 50 46.74 -3.16 9.32
N VAL A 51 47.01 -1.96 9.84
CA VAL A 51 47.90 -1.70 10.97
C VAL A 51 47.16 -2.03 12.26
N ALA A 52 47.71 -2.93 13.07
CA ALA A 52 47.24 -3.23 14.41
C ALA A 52 47.66 -2.13 15.39
N VAL A 53 46.70 -1.49 16.06
CA VAL A 53 46.95 -0.62 17.22
C VAL A 53 46.38 -1.33 18.44
N ALA A 54 47.29 -1.80 19.30
CA ALA A 54 46.97 -2.34 20.61
C ALA A 54 46.70 -1.18 21.58
N VAL A 55 45.52 -1.15 22.19
CA VAL A 55 45.23 -0.34 23.38
C VAL A 55 44.88 -1.30 24.51
N ALA A 56 45.75 -1.33 25.51
CA ALA A 56 45.58 -2.06 26.75
C ALA A 56 44.58 -1.34 27.66
N VAL A 57 43.62 -2.09 28.22
CA VAL A 57 42.75 -1.66 29.32
C VAL A 57 42.89 -2.69 30.45
N PRO A 58 43.04 -2.27 31.71
CA PRO A 58 43.42 -3.15 32.80
C PRO A 58 42.24 -3.98 33.31
N VAL A 59 42.54 -5.24 33.60
CA VAL A 59 41.68 -6.23 34.24
C VAL A 59 41.58 -5.91 35.73
N ALA A 60 40.37 -5.57 36.20
CA ALA A 60 40.02 -5.60 37.61
C ALA A 60 39.30 -6.93 37.91
N VAL A 61 39.94 -7.76 38.73
CA VAL A 61 39.41 -9.02 39.24
C VAL A 61 38.37 -8.70 40.33
N ALA A 62 37.11 -9.08 40.10
CA ALA A 62 36.07 -9.12 41.13
C ALA A 62 35.57 -10.57 41.28
N ALA A 63 35.60 -11.05 42.51
CA ALA A 63 35.21 -12.39 42.93
C ALA A 63 33.71 -12.67 42.70
N PRO A 64 33.31 -13.93 42.46
CA PRO A 64 31.90 -14.29 42.30
C PRO A 64 31.21 -14.35 43.66
N VAL A 65 30.26 -13.44 43.89
CA VAL A 65 29.27 -13.56 44.96
C VAL A 65 28.21 -14.56 44.49
N ALA A 66 28.10 -15.67 45.21
CA ALA A 66 27.06 -16.67 44.99
C ALA A 66 25.67 -16.09 45.31
N SER A 67 24.79 -16.05 44.32
CA SER A 67 23.35 -15.84 44.52
C SER A 67 22.67 -17.19 44.84
N PRO A 68 21.74 -17.23 45.81
CA PRO A 68 21.00 -18.45 46.12
C PRO A 68 19.94 -18.71 45.04
N VAL A 69 20.03 -19.88 44.41
CA VAL A 69 18.97 -20.43 43.56
C VAL A 69 17.79 -20.76 44.46
N ALA A 70 16.76 -19.91 44.47
CA ALA A 70 15.47 -20.22 45.05
C ALA A 70 14.76 -21.23 44.14
N ALA A 71 14.74 -22.50 44.56
CA ALA A 71 13.93 -23.52 43.94
C ALA A 71 12.45 -23.12 44.02
N SER A 72 11.85 -22.75 42.89
CA SER A 72 10.41 -22.54 42.80
C SER A 72 9.71 -23.90 42.94
N LEU A 73 9.08 -24.13 44.09
CA LEU A 73 8.19 -25.26 44.27
C LEU A 73 7.01 -25.14 43.29
N PRO A 74 6.60 -26.25 42.65
CA PRO A 74 5.46 -26.24 41.73
C PRO A 74 4.19 -25.88 42.50
N ARG A 75 3.45 -24.88 41.99
CA ARG A 75 2.14 -24.53 42.54
C ARG A 75 1.18 -25.73 42.38
N PRO A 76 0.38 -26.06 43.41
CA PRO A 76 -0.61 -27.13 43.29
C PRO A 76 -1.62 -26.77 42.20
N ARG A 77 -1.80 -27.69 41.25
CA ARG A 77 -2.85 -27.59 40.23
C ARG A 77 -4.20 -27.69 40.94
N LEU A 78 -5.00 -26.63 40.88
CA LEU A 78 -6.39 -26.66 41.32
C LEU A 78 -7.14 -27.67 40.46
N SER A 79 -7.96 -28.49 41.10
CA SER A 79 -8.84 -29.41 40.38
C SER A 79 -9.94 -28.64 39.65
N LEU A 80 -10.45 -29.20 38.55
CA LEU A 80 -11.58 -28.63 37.79
C LEU A 80 -12.78 -28.31 38.70
N HIS A 81 -12.99 -29.13 39.73
CA HIS A 81 -14.04 -28.96 40.73
C HIS A 81 -13.81 -27.72 41.63
N GLU A 82 -12.57 -27.43 42.02
CA GLU A 82 -12.26 -26.22 42.80
C GLU A 82 -12.41 -24.94 41.97
N ILE A 83 -12.12 -25.01 40.67
CA ILE A 83 -12.33 -23.89 39.74
C ILE A 83 -13.84 -23.63 39.57
N GLN A 84 -14.63 -24.68 39.36
CA GLN A 84 -16.10 -24.58 39.25
C GLN A 84 -16.73 -24.04 40.54
N HIS A 85 -16.29 -24.52 41.71
CA HIS A 85 -16.78 -24.05 42.99
C HIS A 85 -16.45 -22.57 43.24
N ARG A 86 -15.23 -22.11 42.89
CA ARG A 86 -14.87 -20.69 42.99
C ARG A 86 -15.72 -19.81 42.07
N HIS A 87 -15.98 -20.28 40.85
CA HIS A 87 -16.82 -19.56 39.89
C HIS A 87 -18.27 -19.45 40.39
N GLN A 88 -18.80 -20.52 41.00
CA GLN A 88 -20.16 -20.55 41.55
C GLN A 88 -20.32 -19.60 42.75
N MET A 89 -19.31 -19.50 43.62
CA MET A 89 -19.28 -18.53 44.73
C MET A 89 -19.24 -17.08 44.23
N GLN A 90 -18.50 -16.82 43.14
CA GLN A 90 -18.37 -15.48 42.56
C GLN A 90 -19.68 -15.01 41.91
N ILE A 91 -20.41 -15.93 41.24
CA ILE A 91 -21.76 -15.68 40.70
C ILE A 91 -22.77 -15.38 41.82
N GLN A 92 -22.67 -16.08 42.96
CA GLN A 92 -23.54 -15.85 44.11
C GLN A 92 -23.27 -14.48 44.76
N GLN A 93 -22.01 -14.05 44.79
CA GLN A 93 -21.61 -12.77 45.33
C GLN A 93 -22.07 -11.60 44.46
N LEU A 94 -22.06 -11.75 43.13
CA LEU A 94 -22.59 -10.76 42.19
C LEU A 94 -24.12 -10.64 42.31
N HIS A 95 -24.86 -11.75 42.44
CA HIS A 95 -26.31 -11.69 42.62
C HIS A 95 -26.75 -10.95 43.90
N GLN A 96 -25.93 -10.96 44.95
CA GLN A 96 -26.22 -10.19 46.18
C GLN A 96 -26.01 -8.68 46.02
N GLN A 97 -25.27 -8.23 45.01
CA GLN A 97 -24.98 -6.81 44.79
C GLN A 97 -26.02 -6.09 43.92
N HIS A 98 -26.92 -6.80 43.23
CA HIS A 98 -27.81 -6.23 42.20
C HIS A 98 -29.28 -6.03 42.60
N SER A 99 -29.61 -5.91 43.90
CA SER A 99 -31.02 -5.72 44.33
C SER A 99 -31.29 -4.33 44.91
N LEU A 100 -31.34 -3.29 44.07
CA LEU A 100 -32.01 -2.00 44.36
C LEU A 100 -32.56 -1.38 43.04
N VAL A 101 -33.72 -0.72 43.12
CA VAL A 101 -34.65 -0.38 42.02
C VAL A 101 -34.68 1.15 41.74
N VAL A 102 -35.09 1.54 40.51
CA VAL A 102 -35.69 2.85 40.04
C VAL A 102 -34.67 3.87 39.45
N PRO A 103 -35.02 4.87 38.57
CA PRO A 103 -35.85 5.02 37.33
C PRO A 103 -35.03 5.57 36.11
N PRO A 104 -35.63 5.85 34.90
CA PRO A 104 -34.86 6.31 33.74
C PRO A 104 -34.68 7.85 33.66
N PRO A 105 -33.61 8.37 33.01
CA PRO A 105 -33.41 9.81 32.83
C PRO A 105 -33.91 10.35 31.48
N ALA A 106 -34.08 11.68 31.49
CA ALA A 106 -34.69 12.54 30.49
C ALA A 106 -33.74 12.99 29.37
N LEU A 107 -34.35 13.47 28.28
CA LEU A 107 -33.74 14.11 27.11
C LEU A 107 -33.12 15.49 27.42
N GLU A 108 -31.93 15.76 26.89
CA GLU A 108 -31.34 17.10 26.61
C GLU A 108 -30.67 17.03 25.20
N TYR A 109 -31.01 17.86 24.20
CA TYR A 109 -30.82 19.30 23.91
C TYR A 109 -29.48 19.69 23.21
N TYR A 110 -29.62 20.61 22.25
CA TYR A 110 -28.80 20.89 21.05
C TYR A 110 -27.49 21.69 21.23
N ASP A 111 -26.63 21.58 20.20
CA ASP A 111 -25.29 22.17 19.98
C ASP A 111 -25.12 23.69 20.18
N ASP A 112 -24.18 24.06 21.06
CA ASP A 112 -23.77 25.44 21.41
C ASP A 112 -22.81 26.10 20.40
N GLU A 113 -22.19 25.36 19.48
CA GLU A 113 -21.13 25.91 18.60
C GLU A 113 -21.65 26.89 17.54
N PHE A 114 -22.88 26.69 17.04
CA PHE A 114 -23.44 27.55 16.00
C PHE A 114 -23.79 28.96 16.51
N ALA A 115 -24.19 29.08 17.77
CA ALA A 115 -24.52 30.37 18.38
C ALA A 115 -23.27 31.24 18.55
N GLN A 116 -22.13 30.61 18.84
CA GLN A 116 -20.87 31.31 19.10
C GLN A 116 -20.26 31.90 17.82
N ASP A 117 -20.33 31.19 16.69
CA ASP A 117 -19.86 31.68 15.39
C ASP A 117 -20.72 32.83 14.85
N MET A 118 -22.03 32.76 15.05
CA MET A 118 -22.94 33.84 14.66
C MET A 118 -22.65 35.14 15.42
N TYR A 119 -22.36 35.02 16.73
CA TYR A 119 -22.05 36.15 17.60
C TYR A 119 -20.72 36.81 17.21
N MET A 120 -19.69 36.03 16.90
CA MET A 120 -18.39 36.56 16.45
C MET A 120 -18.47 37.23 15.07
N GLY A 121 -19.33 36.73 14.18
CA GLY A 121 -19.61 37.38 12.89
C GLY A 121 -20.23 38.77 13.03
N GLN A 122 -21.15 38.96 13.97
CA GLN A 122 -21.81 40.24 14.21
C GLN A 122 -20.86 41.29 14.79
N LEU A 123 -20.00 40.90 15.74
CA LEU A 123 -18.98 41.77 16.33
C LEU A 123 -18.02 42.33 15.28
N LYS A 124 -17.57 41.48 14.35
CA LYS A 124 -16.64 41.88 13.27
C LYS A 124 -17.29 42.82 12.24
N ALA A 125 -18.59 42.64 11.99
CA ALA A 125 -19.36 43.53 11.13
C ALA A 125 -19.60 44.91 11.78
N GLN A 126 -19.76 44.96 13.10
CA GLN A 126 -19.90 46.20 13.86
C GLN A 126 -18.60 47.00 13.90
N GLU A 127 -17.46 46.32 14.08
CA GLU A 127 -16.12 46.94 14.07
C GLU A 127 -15.76 47.58 12.70
N LEU A 128 -16.30 47.04 11.60
CA LEU A 128 -16.15 47.61 10.26
C LEU A 128 -17.03 48.85 10.03
N ARG A 129 -18.16 48.98 10.73
CA ARG A 129 -19.03 50.16 10.64
C ARG A 129 -18.52 51.35 11.44
N GLU A 130 -17.75 51.11 12.50
CA GLU A 130 -17.25 52.17 13.40
C GLU A 130 -15.90 52.77 12.98
N ARG A 131 -15.30 52.31 11.86
CA ARG A 131 -14.08 52.94 11.34
C ARG A 131 -14.37 54.36 10.85
N PRO A 132 -13.72 55.41 11.43
CA PRO A 132 -13.88 56.76 10.94
C PRO A 132 -13.37 56.86 9.49
N PRO A 133 -14.06 57.63 8.62
CA PRO A 133 -13.62 57.80 7.25
C PRO A 133 -12.22 58.40 7.23
N ARG A 134 -11.30 57.77 6.48
CA ARG A 134 -9.95 58.30 6.27
C ARG A 134 -10.05 59.75 5.79
N PRO A 135 -9.27 60.69 6.37
CA PRO A 135 -9.29 62.07 5.92
C PRO A 135 -8.89 62.11 4.44
N ARG A 136 -9.80 62.60 3.59
CA ARG A 136 -9.50 62.97 2.21
C ARG A 136 -8.41 64.02 2.24
N THR A 137 -7.22 63.66 1.76
CA THR A 137 -6.18 64.62 1.40
C THR A 137 -6.68 65.47 0.25
N THR A 138 -7.24 66.63 0.58
CA THR A 138 -7.49 67.73 -0.35
C THR A 138 -6.15 68.19 -0.93
N PRO A 139 -6.02 68.38 -2.25
CA PRO A 139 -4.85 69.03 -2.83
C PRO A 139 -4.80 70.47 -2.30
N LEU A 140 -3.67 70.84 -1.70
CA LEU A 140 -3.38 72.22 -1.33
C LEU A 140 -3.59 73.14 -2.54
N PRO A 141 -4.28 74.29 -2.39
CA PRO A 141 -4.35 75.29 -3.43
C PRO A 141 -2.95 75.83 -3.69
N LYS A 142 -2.60 75.98 -4.98
CA LYS A 142 -1.42 76.72 -5.41
C LYS A 142 -1.47 78.12 -4.79
N GLU A 143 -0.62 78.37 -3.81
CA GLU A 143 -0.36 79.72 -3.33
C GLU A 143 0.20 80.54 -4.50
N HIS A 144 -0.60 81.52 -4.92
CA HIS A 144 -0.13 82.63 -5.72
C HIS A 144 1.01 83.31 -4.95
N ALA A 145 2.22 83.20 -5.48
CA ALA A 145 3.37 83.97 -5.03
C ALA A 145 2.98 85.46 -5.01
N ARG A 146 2.85 86.00 -3.79
CA ARG A 146 2.77 87.44 -3.53
C ARG A 146 3.98 88.11 -4.16
N SER A 147 3.68 88.92 -5.17
CA SER A 147 4.44 90.10 -5.57
C SER A 147 4.90 90.85 -4.31
N THR A 148 6.18 90.72 -3.98
CA THR A 148 6.87 91.64 -3.08
C THR A 148 7.47 92.74 -3.95
N SER A 149 7.03 93.95 -3.64
CA SER A 149 7.47 95.22 -4.21
C SER A 149 8.99 95.31 -4.24
N ALA A 150 9.54 95.42 -5.45
CA ALA A 150 10.92 95.82 -5.66
C ALA A 150 11.10 97.26 -5.16
N SER A 151 11.84 97.39 -4.05
CA SER A 151 12.34 98.66 -3.55
C SER A 151 13.35 99.26 -4.56
N PRO A 152 13.15 100.50 -5.04
CA PRO A 152 14.05 101.13 -6.00
C PRO A 152 15.22 101.80 -5.27
N ALA A 153 16.12 101.01 -4.69
CA ALA A 153 17.35 101.52 -4.10
C ALA A 153 18.48 100.50 -4.25
N GLN A 154 19.16 100.51 -5.40
CA GLN A 154 20.58 100.14 -5.59
C GLN A 154 20.95 100.18 -7.08
N ARG A 155 20.93 101.38 -7.68
CA ARG A 155 21.62 101.67 -8.94
C ARG A 155 23.02 102.21 -8.63
N SER A 156 23.91 101.35 -8.16
CA SER A 156 25.36 101.58 -8.20
C SER A 156 26.18 100.29 -8.06
N ALA A 157 25.60 99.13 -8.42
CA ALA A 157 26.39 97.91 -8.54
C ALA A 157 27.27 98.00 -9.79
N SER A 158 28.58 98.13 -9.57
CA SER A 158 29.63 98.08 -10.59
C SER A 158 29.40 96.93 -11.58
N PRO A 159 29.70 97.10 -12.88
CA PRO A 159 29.64 96.03 -13.89
C PRO A 159 30.28 94.71 -13.44
N ALA A 160 31.30 94.77 -12.56
CA ALA A 160 31.94 93.61 -11.97
C ALA A 160 31.00 92.74 -11.10
N MET A 161 30.15 93.35 -10.27
CA MET A 161 29.23 92.59 -9.40
C MET A 161 28.09 91.92 -10.19
N ARG A 162 27.62 92.56 -11.28
CA ARG A 162 26.61 91.95 -12.17
C ARG A 162 27.18 90.75 -12.94
N LYS A 163 28.47 90.78 -13.28
CA LYS A 163 29.17 89.64 -13.88
C LYS A 163 29.33 88.49 -12.87
N ALA A 164 29.75 88.79 -11.64
CA ALA A 164 29.88 87.80 -10.57
C ALA A 164 28.53 87.14 -10.21
N ALA A 165 27.43 87.91 -10.12
CA ALA A 165 26.10 87.37 -9.84
C ALA A 165 25.58 86.46 -10.98
N LYS A 166 25.85 86.81 -12.24
CA LYS A 166 25.51 85.95 -13.39
C LYS A 166 26.34 84.67 -13.42
N GLU A 167 27.62 84.72 -13.05
CA GLU A 167 28.48 83.53 -12.93
C GLU A 167 28.04 82.63 -11.77
N ALA A 168 27.71 83.20 -10.61
CA ALA A 168 27.16 82.45 -9.47
C ALA A 168 25.83 81.76 -9.82
N ALA A 169 24.92 82.45 -10.52
CA ALA A 169 23.67 81.85 -10.99
C ALA A 169 23.89 80.71 -12.00
N LYS A 170 24.88 80.85 -12.90
CA LYS A 170 25.28 79.76 -13.82
C LYS A 170 25.86 78.57 -13.06
N GLN A 171 26.68 78.79 -12.03
CA GLN A 171 27.22 77.71 -11.20
C GLN A 171 26.11 76.98 -10.41
N VAL A 172 25.15 77.71 -9.85
CA VAL A 172 23.98 77.12 -9.16
C VAL A 172 23.11 76.30 -10.12
N GLN A 173 22.86 76.80 -11.34
CA GLN A 173 22.14 76.04 -12.36
C GLN A 173 22.89 74.79 -12.82
N LYS A 174 24.23 74.86 -12.94
CA LYS A 174 25.07 73.71 -13.27
C LYS A 174 24.99 72.65 -12.18
N LYS A 175 25.13 73.06 -10.91
CA LYS A 175 25.02 72.17 -9.74
C LYS A 175 23.64 71.52 -9.67
N LYS A 176 22.55 72.27 -9.86
CA LYS A 176 21.19 71.71 -9.89
C LYS A 176 21.01 70.65 -10.97
N LYS A 177 21.51 70.89 -12.19
CA LYS A 177 21.47 69.89 -13.28
C LYS A 177 22.27 68.63 -12.94
N GLU A 178 23.37 68.78 -12.22
CA GLU A 178 24.20 67.66 -11.77
C GLU A 178 23.51 66.86 -10.66
N ASP A 179 22.91 67.53 -9.69
CA ASP A 179 22.10 66.93 -8.62
C ASP A 179 20.88 66.17 -9.19
N ASP A 180 20.17 66.75 -10.17
CA ASP A 180 19.06 66.08 -10.87
C ASP A 180 19.53 64.83 -11.63
N LYS A 181 20.73 64.86 -12.22
CA LYS A 181 21.34 63.72 -12.90
C LYS A 181 21.73 62.61 -11.92
N ILE A 182 22.25 62.97 -10.75
CA ILE A 182 22.57 62.03 -9.66
C ILE A 182 21.28 61.40 -9.12
N ALA A 183 20.24 62.19 -8.86
CA ALA A 183 18.94 61.70 -8.40
C ALA A 183 18.28 60.74 -9.40
N LYS A 184 18.34 61.05 -10.70
CA LYS A 184 17.85 60.15 -11.76
C LYS A 184 18.61 58.81 -11.76
N ARG A 185 19.95 58.85 -11.72
CA ARG A 185 20.78 57.63 -11.63
C ARG A 185 20.47 56.80 -10.39
N ALA A 186 20.28 57.44 -9.23
CA ALA A 186 19.91 56.74 -7.99
C ALA A 186 18.54 56.05 -8.10
N LYS A 187 17.57 56.68 -8.77
CA LYS A 187 16.25 56.07 -9.04
C LYS A 187 16.36 54.86 -9.97
N ASP A 188 17.16 54.97 -11.03
CA ASP A 188 17.38 53.88 -11.99
C ASP A 188 18.08 52.68 -11.32
N VAL A 189 19.08 52.93 -10.46
CA VAL A 189 19.76 51.89 -9.66
C VAL A 189 18.80 51.21 -8.70
N ARG A 190 17.93 51.95 -8.00
CA ARG A 190 16.91 51.36 -7.11
C ARG A 190 15.91 50.50 -7.88
N LEU A 191 15.50 50.91 -9.07
CA LEU A 191 14.59 50.14 -9.91
C LEU A 191 15.25 48.87 -10.45
N ALA A 192 16.52 48.95 -10.84
CA ALA A 192 17.29 47.78 -11.29
C ALA A 192 17.46 46.77 -10.14
N LYS A 193 17.84 47.23 -8.94
CA LYS A 193 17.95 46.38 -7.76
C LYS A 193 16.63 45.69 -7.41
N LYS A 194 15.51 46.43 -7.42
CA LYS A 194 14.18 45.84 -7.17
C LYS A 194 13.85 44.73 -8.17
N LYS A 195 14.12 44.94 -9.47
CA LYS A 195 13.89 43.92 -10.50
C LYS A 195 14.75 42.67 -10.31
N GLU A 196 15.97 42.84 -9.80
CA GLU A 196 16.88 41.74 -9.50
C GLU A 196 16.42 40.97 -8.26
N ASP A 197 16.04 41.67 -7.19
CA ASP A 197 15.46 41.07 -5.97
C ASP A 197 14.18 40.28 -6.30
N ASP A 198 13.28 40.85 -7.12
CA ASP A 198 12.05 40.17 -7.58
C ASP A 198 12.38 38.89 -8.40
N LYS A 199 13.45 38.92 -9.21
CA LYS A 199 13.91 37.76 -9.99
C LYS A 199 14.50 36.66 -9.11
N ILE A 200 15.24 37.03 -8.07
CA ILE A 200 15.81 36.09 -7.09
C ILE A 200 14.69 35.45 -6.26
N ALA A 201 13.73 36.26 -5.79
CA ALA A 201 12.57 35.78 -5.04
C ALA A 201 11.78 34.75 -5.87
N LYS A 202 11.46 35.09 -7.13
CA LYS A 202 10.76 34.18 -8.05
C LYS A 202 11.54 32.87 -8.29
N LYS A 203 12.85 32.94 -8.54
CA LYS A 203 13.68 31.75 -8.76
C LYS A 203 13.72 30.84 -7.51
N THR A 204 13.74 31.45 -6.33
CA THR A 204 13.76 30.71 -5.05
C THR A 204 12.42 30.02 -4.80
N GLU A 205 11.30 30.69 -5.11
CA GLU A 205 9.97 30.12 -5.03
C GLU A 205 9.77 28.98 -6.03
N ASP A 206 10.19 29.16 -7.30
CA ASP A 206 10.14 28.12 -8.34
C ASP A 206 10.97 26.88 -7.92
N ALA A 207 12.14 27.06 -7.31
CA ALA A 207 12.96 25.96 -6.81
C ALA A 207 12.30 25.24 -5.62
N ARG A 208 11.63 25.99 -4.73
CA ARG A 208 10.86 25.42 -3.61
C ARG A 208 9.68 24.59 -4.13
N LEU A 209 8.92 25.13 -5.08
CA LEU A 209 7.81 24.44 -5.74
C LEU A 209 8.28 23.18 -6.45
N ALA A 210 9.36 23.23 -7.22
CA ALA A 210 9.91 22.04 -7.89
C ALA A 210 10.29 20.94 -6.90
N LYS A 211 10.86 21.30 -5.73
CA LYS A 211 11.13 20.34 -4.66
C LYS A 211 9.85 19.74 -4.09
N VAL A 212 8.84 20.58 -3.80
CA VAL A 212 7.53 20.13 -3.31
C VAL A 212 6.85 19.21 -4.32
N VAL A 213 6.89 19.53 -5.62
CA VAL A 213 6.35 18.68 -6.69
C VAL A 213 7.04 17.32 -6.72
N ALA A 214 8.37 17.29 -6.58
CA ALA A 214 9.10 16.03 -6.51
C ALA A 214 8.68 15.19 -5.29
N GLU A 215 8.49 15.83 -4.13
CA GLU A 215 7.99 15.18 -2.92
C GLU A 215 6.53 14.69 -3.11
N MET A 216 5.65 15.49 -3.72
CA MET A 216 4.28 15.11 -4.07
C MET A 216 4.25 13.91 -5.02
N ILE A 217 5.11 13.91 -6.03
CA ILE A 217 5.22 12.82 -7.01
C ILE A 217 5.72 11.54 -6.33
N GLY A 218 6.64 11.64 -5.36
CA GLY A 218 7.02 10.49 -4.52
C GLY A 218 5.83 10.02 -3.69
N ALA A 219 5.19 10.95 -2.99
CA ALA A 219 4.04 10.71 -2.12
C ALA A 219 2.71 10.41 -2.85
N TYR A 220 2.68 10.26 -4.18
CA TYR A 220 1.51 9.82 -4.93
C TYR A 220 1.63 8.36 -5.38
N GLN A 221 2.82 7.75 -5.31
CA GLN A 221 3.05 6.39 -5.81
C GLN A 221 2.38 5.28 -4.98
N HIS A 222 1.96 5.57 -3.74
CA HIS A 222 1.29 4.58 -2.88
C HIS A 222 -0.24 4.57 -3.08
N ALA A 223 -0.87 3.39 -3.15
CA ALA A 223 -2.26 3.23 -3.59
C ALA A 223 -3.32 3.90 -2.68
N ASN A 224 -2.98 4.22 -1.43
CA ASN A 224 -3.87 4.89 -0.48
C ASN A 224 -3.98 6.41 -0.68
N HIS A 225 -3.38 6.98 -1.73
CA HIS A 225 -3.28 8.43 -1.93
C HIS A 225 -4.42 9.07 -2.72
N LYS A 226 -5.37 8.28 -3.25
CA LYS A 226 -6.58 8.83 -3.89
C LYS A 226 -7.36 9.77 -2.94
N ASN A 227 -7.39 9.44 -1.65
CA ASN A 227 -8.06 10.23 -0.61
C ASN A 227 -7.33 11.53 -0.24
N LYS A 228 -6.13 11.74 -0.78
CA LYS A 228 -5.32 12.94 -0.48
C LYS A 228 -5.57 14.07 -1.47
N ILE A 229 -6.30 13.84 -2.56
CA ILE A 229 -6.62 14.89 -3.53
C ILE A 229 -7.97 15.51 -3.17
N GLY A 230 -7.96 16.80 -2.83
CA GLY A 230 -9.17 17.58 -2.69
C GLY A 230 -9.73 17.96 -4.07
N ILE A 231 -11.00 17.63 -4.30
CA ILE A 231 -11.72 17.96 -5.52
C ILE A 231 -12.60 19.18 -5.26
N GLY A 232 -12.46 20.19 -6.11
CA GLY A 232 -13.25 21.42 -6.11
C GLY A 232 -14.00 21.56 -7.41
N GLN A 233 -14.76 22.65 -7.55
CA GLN A 233 -15.50 22.97 -8.75
C GLN A 233 -14.87 24.17 -9.47
N GLU A 234 -14.65 24.07 -10.77
CA GLU A 234 -14.12 25.16 -11.59
C GLU A 234 -14.86 25.24 -12.93
N LYS A 235 -15.08 26.47 -13.40
CA LYS A 235 -15.73 26.74 -14.68
C LYS A 235 -14.74 26.54 -15.82
N SER A 236 -15.08 25.67 -16.77
CA SER A 236 -14.25 25.38 -17.95
C SER A 236 -14.07 26.63 -18.82
N PRO A 237 -12.84 26.94 -19.26
CA PRO A 237 -12.59 28.08 -20.15
C PRO A 237 -13.14 27.92 -21.57
N SER A 238 -13.46 26.70 -22.01
CA SER A 238 -13.90 26.43 -23.39
C SER A 238 -15.42 26.54 -23.56
N ASP A 239 -16.17 25.96 -22.63
CA ASP A 239 -17.64 25.79 -22.73
C ASP A 239 -18.40 26.56 -21.64
N GLY A 240 -17.72 26.98 -20.57
CA GLY A 240 -18.34 27.67 -19.44
C GLY A 240 -19.15 26.77 -18.49
N GLU A 241 -19.07 25.45 -18.61
CA GLU A 241 -19.69 24.52 -17.67
C GLU A 241 -18.81 24.32 -16.42
N ILE A 242 -19.41 23.82 -15.33
CA ILE A 242 -18.70 23.59 -14.06
C ILE A 242 -18.27 22.12 -13.99
N TYR A 243 -16.98 21.89 -13.79
CA TYR A 243 -16.39 20.55 -13.67
C TYR A 243 -15.73 20.35 -12.31
N GLY A 244 -15.67 19.09 -11.87
CA GLY A 244 -14.83 18.67 -10.76
C GLY A 244 -13.35 18.71 -11.17
N VAL A 245 -12.53 19.48 -10.47
CA VAL A 245 -11.09 19.62 -10.72
C VAL A 245 -10.29 19.45 -9.43
N ALA A 246 -9.07 18.91 -9.54
CA ALA A 246 -8.19 18.77 -8.39
C ALA A 246 -7.71 20.16 -7.94
N VAL A 247 -8.04 20.55 -6.71
CA VAL A 247 -7.70 21.85 -6.11
C VAL A 247 -6.66 21.75 -5.01
N SER A 248 -6.57 20.63 -4.31
CA SER A 248 -5.56 20.44 -3.27
C SER A 248 -5.00 19.03 -3.25
N PHE A 249 -3.83 18.88 -2.63
CA PHE A 249 -3.17 17.61 -2.35
C PHE A 249 -2.61 17.61 -0.93
N THR A 250 -3.06 16.69 -0.09
CA THR A 250 -2.62 16.56 1.29
C THR A 250 -1.41 15.64 1.37
N MET A 251 -0.28 16.12 1.88
CA MET A 251 0.94 15.34 2.10
C MET A 251 1.10 14.97 3.58
N ARG A 252 1.48 13.72 3.84
CA ARG A 252 1.85 13.25 5.19
C ARG A 252 3.35 13.02 5.20
N LYS A 253 4.12 13.93 5.80
CA LYS A 253 5.60 13.91 5.78
C LYS A 253 6.20 13.12 6.96
N GLY A 254 5.66 11.94 7.28
CA GLY A 254 6.12 11.14 8.44
C GLY A 254 6.07 11.89 9.79
N GLN A 255 5.43 13.06 9.82
CA GLN A 255 5.17 13.89 10.99
C GLN A 255 3.66 13.97 11.19
N PRO A 256 3.19 14.20 12.43
CA PRO A 256 1.76 14.22 12.75
C PRO A 256 0.97 15.32 12.03
N THR A 257 1.66 16.33 11.47
CA THR A 257 1.01 17.43 10.75
C THR A 257 0.89 17.14 9.26
N GLU A 258 -0.34 17.17 8.76
CA GLU A 258 -0.65 17.07 7.34
C GLU A 258 -0.43 18.43 6.64
N GLU A 259 0.34 18.44 5.54
CA GLU A 259 0.57 19.64 4.73
C GLU A 259 -0.39 19.63 3.54
N VAL A 260 -1.37 20.54 3.52
CA VAL A 260 -2.31 20.69 2.39
C VAL A 260 -1.72 21.64 1.35
N LEU A 261 -1.40 21.10 0.19
CA LEU A 261 -0.87 21.85 -0.95
C LEU A 261 -2.00 22.27 -1.87
N ASP A 262 -2.04 23.55 -2.21
CA ASP A 262 -3.02 24.14 -3.11
C ASP A 262 -2.55 24.03 -4.57
N LEU A 263 -3.16 23.11 -5.33
CA LEU A 263 -2.83 22.82 -6.72
C LEU A 263 -3.12 23.99 -7.66
N THR A 264 -3.93 24.97 -7.25
CA THR A 264 -4.22 26.17 -8.05
C THR A 264 -3.03 27.11 -8.15
N LYS A 265 -2.07 27.01 -7.21
CA LYS A 265 -0.84 27.82 -7.17
C LYS A 265 0.29 27.24 -8.02
N PHE A 266 0.14 26.02 -8.52
CA PHE A 266 1.17 25.35 -9.31
C PHE A 266 1.11 25.80 -10.77
N ASN A 267 2.28 25.92 -11.39
CA ASN A 267 2.35 26.26 -12.80
C ASN A 267 1.93 25.05 -13.69
N SER A 268 1.69 25.31 -14.97
CA SER A 268 1.27 24.27 -15.92
C SER A 268 2.28 23.15 -16.09
N LYS A 269 3.59 23.39 -15.92
CA LYS A 269 4.62 22.37 -16.10
C LYS A 269 4.57 21.36 -14.95
N ASP A 270 4.43 21.85 -13.73
CA ASP A 270 4.38 21.05 -12.51
C ASP A 270 3.12 20.18 -12.46
N ILE A 271 1.96 20.79 -12.77
CA ILE A 271 0.71 20.04 -12.84
C ILE A 271 0.75 18.98 -13.93
N ARG A 272 1.30 19.26 -15.13
CA ARG A 272 1.45 18.23 -16.18
C ARG A 272 2.34 17.07 -15.73
N ALA A 273 3.45 17.35 -15.05
CA ALA A 273 4.32 16.32 -14.52
C ALA A 273 3.61 15.45 -13.48
N PHE A 274 2.83 16.08 -12.59
CA PHE A 274 1.99 15.38 -11.62
C PHE A 274 0.90 14.54 -12.31
N THR A 275 0.18 15.09 -13.29
CA THR A 275 -0.86 14.38 -14.06
C THR A 275 -0.32 13.15 -14.80
N LEU A 276 0.89 13.21 -15.37
CA LEU A 276 1.54 12.03 -15.98
C LEU A 276 1.80 10.94 -14.94
N LYS A 277 2.17 11.31 -13.72
CA LYS A 277 2.39 10.39 -12.60
C LYS A 277 1.08 9.82 -12.05
N CYS A 278 -0.02 10.54 -12.20
CA CYS A 278 -1.37 10.00 -12.02
C CYS A 278 -1.80 9.00 -13.11
N GLY A 279 -0.92 8.66 -14.07
CA GLY A 279 -1.19 7.68 -15.12
C GLY A 279 -1.92 8.23 -16.34
N VAL A 280 -2.17 9.55 -16.39
CA VAL A 280 -2.89 10.18 -17.51
C VAL A 280 -1.95 10.37 -18.70
N LYS A 281 -2.10 9.52 -19.72
CA LYS A 281 -1.31 9.59 -20.96
C LYS A 281 -1.60 10.90 -21.72
N GLY A 282 -0.56 11.46 -22.37
CA GLY A 282 -0.68 12.65 -23.21
C GLY A 282 -0.83 13.98 -22.45
N ALA A 283 -0.68 14.00 -21.13
CA ALA A 283 -0.84 15.22 -20.34
C ALA A 283 0.16 16.34 -20.69
N GLY A 284 1.30 16.03 -21.32
CA GLY A 284 2.30 17.03 -21.73
C GLY A 284 1.78 18.16 -22.61
N GLY A 285 0.72 17.93 -23.40
CA GLY A 285 0.07 18.93 -24.24
C GLY A 285 -1.20 19.56 -23.67
N LYS A 286 -1.72 19.07 -22.55
CA LYS A 286 -3.01 19.49 -21.97
C LYS A 286 -2.90 20.84 -21.26
N LYS A 287 -3.99 21.62 -21.19
CA LYS A 287 -4.00 22.87 -20.43
C LYS A 287 -4.06 22.57 -18.92
N LEU A 288 -3.72 23.57 -18.10
CA LEU A 288 -3.73 23.45 -16.63
C LEU A 288 -5.09 22.96 -16.10
N PHE A 289 -6.18 23.49 -16.64
CA PHE A 289 -7.55 23.07 -16.31
C PHE A 289 -7.78 21.59 -16.63
N ASP A 290 -7.51 21.18 -17.88
CA ASP A 290 -7.67 19.79 -18.33
C ASP A 290 -6.85 18.83 -17.48
N CYS A 291 -5.61 19.18 -17.14
CA CYS A 291 -4.77 18.35 -16.28
C CYS A 291 -5.37 18.15 -14.88
N ARG A 292 -5.88 19.22 -14.23
CA ARG A 292 -6.52 19.13 -12.91
C ARG A 292 -7.86 18.38 -12.97
N MET A 293 -8.61 18.55 -14.06
CA MET A 293 -9.82 17.79 -14.31
C MET A 293 -9.52 16.29 -14.46
N GLU A 294 -8.47 15.92 -15.21
CA GLU A 294 -8.08 14.52 -15.38
C GLU A 294 -7.54 13.89 -14.10
N ILE A 295 -6.85 14.66 -13.26
CA ILE A 295 -6.45 14.21 -11.91
C ILE A 295 -7.69 13.93 -11.07
N ALA A 296 -8.65 14.87 -11.01
CA ALA A 296 -9.90 14.67 -10.28
C ALA A 296 -10.70 13.48 -10.81
N ARG A 297 -10.81 13.34 -12.14
CA ARG A 297 -11.43 12.17 -12.77
C ARG A 297 -10.70 10.88 -12.41
N SER A 298 -9.37 10.86 -12.41
CA SER A 298 -8.61 9.67 -12.01
C SER A 298 -8.87 9.28 -10.56
N VAL A 299 -9.09 10.26 -9.67
CA VAL A 299 -9.46 10.01 -8.28
C VAL A 299 -10.89 9.48 -8.20
N GLN A 300 -11.85 10.18 -8.80
CA GLN A 300 -13.27 9.79 -8.80
C GLN A 300 -13.50 8.43 -9.45
N MET A 301 -12.92 8.20 -10.62
CA MET A 301 -12.95 6.90 -11.28
C MET A 301 -12.22 5.87 -10.45
N GLY A 302 -11.10 6.25 -9.82
CA GLY A 302 -10.39 5.38 -8.88
C GLY A 302 -11.25 4.94 -7.70
N THR A 303 -12.16 5.78 -7.21
CA THR A 303 -13.16 5.45 -6.19
C THR A 303 -14.26 4.58 -6.79
N MET A 304 -14.80 4.95 -7.97
CA MET A 304 -15.80 4.13 -8.66
C MET A 304 -15.30 2.72 -9.02
N TYR A 305 -14.03 2.56 -9.41
CA TYR A 305 -13.42 1.25 -9.67
C TYR A 305 -13.27 0.42 -8.39
N ASN A 306 -13.04 1.08 -7.25
CA ASN A 306 -13.02 0.40 -5.96
C ASN A 306 -14.43 -0.01 -5.52
N ASP A 307 -15.45 0.80 -5.81
CA ASP A 307 -16.83 0.59 -5.34
C ASP A 307 -17.68 -0.28 -6.28
N GLN A 308 -17.38 -0.32 -7.57
CA GLN A 308 -18.22 -0.99 -8.59
C GLN A 308 -17.65 -2.31 -9.09
N SER A 309 -16.63 -2.85 -8.43
CA SER A 309 -16.09 -4.13 -8.83
C SER A 309 -15.65 -4.14 -10.30
N ILE A 310 -15.08 -3.03 -10.79
CA ILE A 310 -14.56 -2.91 -12.16
C ILE A 310 -13.04 -2.80 -12.05
N SER A 311 -12.30 -3.62 -12.82
CA SER A 311 -10.82 -3.58 -12.80
C SER A 311 -10.32 -2.17 -13.13
N ASN A 312 -9.42 -1.67 -12.30
CA ASN A 312 -8.83 -0.34 -12.46
C ASN A 312 -7.93 -0.35 -13.72
N PRO A 313 -8.25 0.44 -14.77
CA PRO A 313 -7.42 0.50 -15.97
C PRO A 313 -6.05 1.16 -15.71
N GLY A 314 -5.92 1.91 -14.61
CA GLY A 314 -4.67 2.57 -14.21
C GLY A 314 -3.67 1.63 -13.50
N SER A 315 -4.11 0.47 -13.05
CA SER A 315 -3.22 -0.46 -12.34
C SER A 315 -2.30 -1.20 -13.29
N SER A 316 -1.06 -1.39 -12.84
CA SER A 316 -0.06 -2.13 -13.60
C SER A 316 -0.41 -3.62 -13.70
N SER A 317 0.03 -4.29 -14.76
CA SER A 317 -0.13 -5.75 -14.90
C SER A 317 0.54 -6.52 -13.75
N ALA A 318 1.63 -6.00 -13.19
CA ALA A 318 2.30 -6.56 -12.02
C ALA A 318 1.43 -6.47 -10.76
N THR A 319 0.81 -5.31 -10.51
CA THR A 319 -0.14 -5.10 -9.41
C THR A 319 -1.33 -6.04 -9.52
N LYS A 320 -1.96 -6.11 -10.71
CA LYS A 320 -3.08 -7.03 -10.96
C LYS A 320 -2.68 -8.48 -10.74
N ARG A 321 -1.47 -8.87 -11.15
CA ARG A 321 -0.94 -10.22 -10.90
C ARG A 321 -0.78 -10.51 -9.41
N ILE A 322 -0.27 -9.57 -8.61
CA ILE A 322 -0.17 -9.73 -7.15
C ILE A 322 -1.57 -9.90 -6.56
N ASN A 323 -2.51 -9.01 -6.87
CA ASN A 323 -3.88 -9.10 -6.38
C ASN A 323 -4.54 -10.43 -6.78
N THR A 324 -4.34 -10.91 -8.01
CA THR A 324 -4.85 -12.23 -8.45
C THR A 324 -4.29 -13.36 -7.59
N LEU A 325 -2.98 -13.34 -7.30
CA LEU A 325 -2.34 -14.37 -6.48
C LEU A 325 -2.83 -14.34 -5.02
N PHE A 326 -3.11 -13.16 -4.46
CA PHE A 326 -3.66 -13.02 -3.11
C PHE A 326 -5.12 -13.49 -3.06
N LYS A 327 -5.96 -13.06 -4.00
CA LYS A 327 -7.38 -13.45 -4.04
C LYS A 327 -7.54 -14.96 -4.22
N VAL A 328 -6.76 -15.61 -5.10
CA VAL A 328 -6.83 -17.07 -5.25
C VAL A 328 -6.40 -17.81 -3.98
N LEU A 329 -5.39 -17.31 -3.27
CA LEU A 329 -4.98 -17.88 -1.98
C LEU A 329 -6.08 -17.71 -0.94
N ASN A 330 -6.67 -16.52 -0.82
CA ASN A 330 -7.79 -16.27 0.09
C ASN A 330 -8.96 -17.21 -0.17
N ILE A 331 -9.33 -17.41 -1.43
CA ILE A 331 -10.41 -18.33 -1.82
C ILE A 331 -10.07 -19.77 -1.44
N CYS A 332 -8.86 -20.25 -1.74
CA CYS A 332 -8.47 -21.63 -1.41
C CYS A 332 -8.37 -21.88 0.10
N PHE A 333 -7.97 -20.87 0.87
CA PHE A 333 -7.82 -20.96 2.33
C PHE A 333 -9.10 -20.52 3.09
N HIS A 334 -10.13 -20.07 2.37
CA HIS A 334 -11.41 -19.70 2.96
C HIS A 334 -12.07 -20.91 3.64
N ALA A 335 -12.77 -20.70 4.75
CA ALA A 335 -13.33 -21.76 5.58
C ALA A 335 -14.22 -22.75 4.78
N ASN A 336 -14.99 -22.23 3.81
CA ASN A 336 -15.87 -23.05 2.97
C ASN A 336 -15.11 -23.96 2.00
N ASN A 337 -13.95 -23.52 1.52
CA ASN A 337 -13.15 -24.23 0.51
C ASN A 337 -12.00 -25.02 1.14
N PHE A 338 -11.66 -24.72 2.39
CA PHE A 338 -10.50 -25.25 3.09
C PHE A 338 -10.48 -26.78 3.14
N ILE A 339 -11.61 -27.40 3.49
CA ILE A 339 -11.71 -28.86 3.63
C ILE A 339 -11.45 -29.55 2.29
N ASP A 340 -12.11 -29.08 1.24
CA ASP A 340 -11.94 -29.61 -0.12
C ASP A 340 -10.51 -29.36 -0.62
N PHE A 341 -9.97 -28.16 -0.37
CA PHE A 341 -8.60 -27.84 -0.73
C PHE A 341 -7.60 -28.79 -0.04
N VAL A 342 -7.77 -29.08 1.25
CA VAL A 342 -6.93 -30.06 1.97
C VAL A 342 -7.08 -31.45 1.37
N ALA A 343 -8.32 -31.89 1.09
CA ALA A 343 -8.61 -33.22 0.55
C ALA A 343 -7.97 -33.44 -0.82
N LEU A 344 -7.99 -32.42 -1.68
CA LEU A 344 -7.39 -32.46 -3.02
C LEU A 344 -5.86 -32.60 -3.02
N ASN A 345 -5.22 -32.19 -1.92
CA ASN A 345 -3.77 -32.29 -1.76
C ASN A 345 -3.36 -33.53 -0.98
N ASP A 346 -4.31 -34.31 -0.46
CA ASP A 346 -4.06 -35.66 0.04
C ASP A 346 -3.94 -36.63 -1.15
N GLY A 347 -2.71 -37.10 -1.42
CA GLY A 347 -2.43 -38.01 -2.53
C GLY A 347 -3.22 -39.33 -2.51
N LYS A 348 -3.72 -39.77 -1.34
CA LYS A 348 -4.60 -40.93 -1.25
C LYS A 348 -6.01 -40.59 -1.70
N GLN A 349 -6.62 -39.58 -1.08
CA GLN A 349 -7.99 -39.17 -1.41
C GLN A 349 -8.11 -38.70 -2.86
N ARG A 350 -7.09 -38.02 -3.37
CA ARG A 350 -7.07 -37.57 -4.77
C ARG A 350 -7.16 -38.72 -5.78
N LYS A 351 -6.49 -39.86 -5.53
CA LYS A 351 -6.61 -41.02 -6.43
C LYS A 351 -8.03 -41.57 -6.43
N ASP A 352 -8.67 -41.59 -5.27
CA ASP A 352 -10.06 -42.03 -5.13
C ASP A 352 -11.00 -41.05 -5.88
N TYR A 353 -10.75 -39.72 -5.78
CA TYR A 353 -11.49 -38.69 -6.51
C TYR A 353 -11.27 -38.70 -8.03
N GLU A 354 -10.06 -39.01 -8.50
CA GLU A 354 -9.78 -39.11 -9.94
C GLU A 354 -10.35 -40.38 -10.56
N GLN A 355 -10.67 -41.40 -9.75
CA GLN A 355 -11.22 -42.69 -10.20
C GLN A 355 -12.74 -42.77 -10.07
N GLU A 356 -13.40 -41.79 -9.45
CA GLU A 356 -14.84 -41.81 -9.27
C GLU A 356 -15.54 -41.72 -10.64
N PRO A 357 -16.35 -42.72 -11.03
CA PRO A 357 -17.01 -42.72 -12.33
C PRO A 357 -17.99 -41.55 -12.43
N LEU A 358 -18.04 -40.93 -13.62
CA LEU A 358 -18.97 -39.86 -13.97
C LEU A 358 -20.38 -40.21 -13.48
N SER A 359 -20.93 -39.40 -12.56
CA SER A 359 -22.30 -39.56 -12.11
C SER A 359 -23.25 -39.36 -13.31
N GLU A 360 -24.35 -40.12 -13.34
CA GLU A 360 -25.32 -40.13 -14.46
C GLU A 360 -25.95 -38.75 -14.76
N HIS A 361 -25.72 -37.74 -13.92
CA HIS A 361 -26.34 -36.42 -14.02
C HIS A 361 -25.52 -35.37 -14.78
N GLY A 362 -24.41 -35.75 -15.44
CA GLY A 362 -23.71 -34.86 -16.38
C GLY A 362 -23.01 -33.65 -15.75
N VAL A 363 -23.01 -33.54 -14.43
CA VAL A 363 -22.08 -32.68 -13.68
C VAL A 363 -20.72 -33.38 -13.72
N THR A 364 -19.66 -32.64 -14.04
CA THR A 364 -18.32 -33.18 -14.23
C THR A 364 -17.90 -34.03 -13.03
N GLY A 365 -17.92 -35.36 -13.14
CA GLY A 365 -17.63 -36.29 -12.04
C GLY A 365 -16.17 -36.31 -11.58
N ASN A 366 -15.44 -35.20 -11.67
CA ASN A 366 -14.09 -35.06 -11.15
C ASN A 366 -14.10 -33.95 -10.10
N PRO A 367 -14.16 -34.29 -8.81
CA PRO A 367 -14.19 -33.31 -7.71
C PRO A 367 -12.99 -32.36 -7.70
N VAL A 368 -11.82 -32.80 -8.22
CA VAL A 368 -10.66 -31.92 -8.43
C VAL A 368 -10.99 -30.81 -9.42
N LYS A 369 -11.60 -31.17 -10.56
CA LYS A 369 -11.98 -30.19 -11.57
C LYS A 369 -13.06 -29.26 -11.03
N ASP A 370 -14.07 -29.80 -10.36
CA ASP A 370 -15.20 -29.03 -9.83
C ASP A 370 -14.73 -27.99 -8.81
N PHE A 371 -13.85 -28.37 -7.89
CA PHE A 371 -13.25 -27.43 -6.94
C PHE A 371 -12.54 -26.28 -7.67
N TRP A 372 -11.69 -26.57 -8.67
CA TRP A 372 -11.00 -25.49 -9.37
C TRP A 372 -11.93 -24.65 -10.24
N VAL A 373 -13.05 -25.22 -10.72
CA VAL A 373 -14.12 -24.46 -11.39
C VAL A 373 -14.81 -23.52 -10.40
N LEU A 374 -15.11 -23.98 -9.19
CA LEU A 374 -15.65 -23.16 -8.10
C LEU A 374 -14.71 -22.01 -7.76
N VAL A 375 -13.44 -22.31 -7.42
CA VAL A 375 -12.43 -21.28 -7.10
C VAL A 375 -12.27 -20.29 -8.25
N SER A 376 -12.28 -20.77 -9.50
CA SER A 376 -12.21 -19.90 -10.67
C SER A 376 -13.45 -19.04 -10.86
N SER A 377 -14.63 -19.53 -10.49
CA SER A 377 -15.87 -18.77 -10.50
C SER A 377 -15.83 -17.67 -9.45
N GLU A 378 -15.55 -18.04 -8.20
CA GLU A 378 -15.45 -17.11 -7.05
C GLU A 378 -14.38 -16.04 -7.28
N MET A 379 -13.25 -16.40 -7.88
CA MET A 379 -12.19 -15.43 -8.17
C MET A 379 -12.60 -14.41 -9.23
N ASN A 380 -13.38 -14.83 -10.24
CA ASN A 380 -13.86 -13.93 -11.30
C ASN A 380 -15.13 -13.18 -10.89
N GLU A 381 -15.82 -13.63 -9.85
CA GLU A 381 -16.94 -12.95 -9.22
C GLU A 381 -16.42 -11.79 -8.36
N THR A 382 -17.08 -10.65 -8.50
CA THR A 382 -16.55 -9.40 -7.94
C THR A 382 -17.51 -8.71 -7.01
N SER A 383 -18.65 -9.35 -6.73
CA SER A 383 -19.65 -8.93 -5.76
C SER A 383 -19.41 -9.53 -4.37
N ASP A 384 -18.54 -10.52 -4.25
CA ASP A 384 -18.26 -11.18 -2.98
C ASP A 384 -17.00 -10.61 -2.33
N ASP A 385 -17.22 -9.81 -1.29
CA ASP A 385 -16.17 -9.16 -0.49
C ASP A 385 -15.52 -10.12 0.52
N SER A 386 -16.04 -11.35 0.68
CA SER A 386 -15.51 -12.33 1.66
C SER A 386 -14.04 -12.70 1.42
N PHE A 387 -13.58 -12.55 0.17
CA PHE A 387 -12.21 -12.88 -0.23
C PHE A 387 -11.26 -11.68 -0.28
N ASP A 388 -11.74 -10.48 0.06
CA ASP A 388 -10.98 -9.23 -0.11
C ASP A 388 -10.08 -8.89 1.08
N THR A 389 -10.17 -9.66 2.17
CA THR A 389 -9.35 -9.48 3.36
C THR A 389 -8.02 -10.22 3.23
N VAL A 390 -6.91 -9.51 3.35
CA VAL A 390 -5.56 -10.11 3.43
C VAL A 390 -5.17 -10.21 4.91
N LEU A 391 -4.78 -11.40 5.35
CA LEU A 391 -4.33 -11.63 6.73
C LEU A 391 -2.91 -11.08 6.94
N GLY A 392 -2.60 -10.65 8.17
CA GLY A 392 -1.27 -10.10 8.50
C GLY A 392 -1.08 -8.64 8.10
N LEU A 393 -2.16 -7.93 7.75
CA LEU A 393 -2.12 -6.53 7.36
C LEU A 393 -2.26 -5.54 8.52
N LEU A 394 -2.53 -6.01 9.74
CA LEU A 394 -2.58 -5.10 10.89
C LEU A 394 -1.18 -4.87 11.46
N GLU A 395 -0.95 -3.67 11.99
CA GLU A 395 0.31 -3.33 12.65
C GLU A 395 0.60 -4.32 13.79
N GLY A 396 1.78 -4.96 13.75
CA GLY A 396 2.21 -5.96 14.72
C GLY A 396 1.79 -7.41 14.42
N GLU A 397 1.03 -7.68 13.35
CA GLU A 397 0.79 -9.06 12.89
C GLU A 397 1.95 -9.59 12.03
N ASP A 398 2.27 -8.88 10.94
CA ASP A 398 3.42 -9.17 10.09
C ASP A 398 3.98 -7.87 9.50
N ASP A 399 5.14 -7.45 9.98
CA ASP A 399 5.77 -6.17 9.59
C ASP A 399 5.99 -6.04 8.08
N ARG A 400 6.19 -7.16 7.37
CA ARG A 400 6.52 -7.16 5.94
C ARG A 400 5.26 -6.99 5.10
N LEU A 401 4.18 -7.70 5.44
CA LEU A 401 2.89 -7.55 4.78
C LEU A 401 2.26 -6.19 5.11
N PHE A 402 2.37 -5.72 6.35
CA PHE A 402 1.95 -4.37 6.76
C PHE A 402 2.69 -3.29 5.97
N ALA A 403 4.03 -3.32 5.94
CA ALA A 403 4.83 -2.36 5.20
C ALA A 403 4.52 -2.38 3.70
N TRP A 404 4.33 -3.58 3.12
CA TRP A 404 3.93 -3.71 1.73
C TRP A 404 2.56 -3.08 1.46
N ASN A 405 1.57 -3.30 2.34
CA ASN A 405 0.24 -2.73 2.21
C ASN A 405 0.24 -1.21 2.36
N GLU A 406 1.01 -0.65 3.28
CA GLU A 406 1.19 0.81 3.41
C GLU A 406 1.81 1.41 2.13
N GLU A 407 2.81 0.73 1.56
CA GLU A 407 3.54 1.21 0.38
C GLU A 407 2.76 1.01 -0.93
N HIS A 408 2.07 -0.12 -1.12
CA HIS A 408 1.50 -0.48 -2.41
C HIS A 408 -0.03 -0.54 -2.40
N GLY A 409 -0.64 -0.76 -1.23
CA GLY A 409 -2.04 -1.13 -1.07
C GLY A 409 -2.39 -2.46 -1.74
N PHE A 410 -3.36 -3.18 -1.16
CA PHE A 410 -4.01 -4.30 -1.83
C PHE A 410 -5.39 -3.87 -2.34
N ASN A 411 -5.71 -4.25 -3.59
CA ASN A 411 -7.06 -4.15 -4.12
C ASN A 411 -7.40 -5.48 -4.79
N LEU A 412 -7.98 -6.39 -4.01
CA LEU A 412 -8.30 -7.73 -4.48
C LEU A 412 -9.46 -7.78 -5.50
N ASN A 413 -10.12 -6.66 -5.78
CA ASN A 413 -11.08 -6.53 -6.88
C ASN A 413 -10.43 -6.11 -8.21
N ASP A 414 -9.19 -5.64 -8.15
CA ASP A 414 -8.40 -5.29 -9.33
C ASP A 414 -7.41 -6.40 -9.71
N ILE A 415 -7.98 -7.45 -10.29
CA ILE A 415 -7.30 -8.68 -10.71
C ILE A 415 -7.28 -8.85 -12.23
N ASN A 416 -6.44 -9.77 -12.71
CA ASN A 416 -6.53 -10.26 -14.08
C ASN A 416 -7.76 -11.19 -14.20
N ARG A 417 -8.88 -10.65 -14.68
CA ARG A 417 -10.12 -11.41 -14.90
C ARG A 417 -10.01 -12.42 -16.04
N GLY A 418 -10.95 -13.36 -16.08
CA GLY A 418 -11.06 -14.37 -17.13
C GLY A 418 -10.03 -15.48 -17.00
N GLN A 419 -9.51 -15.72 -15.79
CA GLN A 419 -8.72 -16.92 -15.54
C GLN A 419 -9.65 -18.12 -15.56
N ASP A 420 -9.26 -19.18 -16.26
CA ASP A 420 -9.94 -20.46 -16.20
C ASP A 420 -9.45 -21.31 -15.03
N PHE A 421 -10.20 -22.36 -14.70
CA PHE A 421 -9.86 -23.26 -13.59
C PHE A 421 -8.46 -23.87 -13.71
N LYS A 422 -7.96 -24.08 -14.93
CA LYS A 422 -6.60 -24.61 -15.17
C LYS A 422 -5.54 -23.58 -14.80
N SER A 423 -5.73 -22.33 -15.18
CA SER A 423 -4.82 -21.23 -14.88
C SER A 423 -4.79 -20.96 -13.38
N VAL A 424 -5.96 -20.90 -12.74
CA VAL A 424 -6.12 -20.74 -11.28
C VAL A 424 -5.37 -21.84 -10.52
N ARG A 425 -5.63 -23.10 -10.86
CA ARG A 425 -4.92 -24.26 -10.28
C ARG A 425 -3.40 -24.11 -10.43
N GLN A 426 -2.95 -23.74 -11.63
CA GLN A 426 -1.53 -23.61 -11.92
C GLN A 426 -0.88 -22.50 -11.10
N LEU A 427 -1.56 -21.37 -10.88
CA LEU A 427 -1.06 -20.28 -10.02
C LEU A 427 -0.81 -20.76 -8.59
N VAL A 428 -1.75 -21.51 -8.01
CA VAL A 428 -1.60 -22.06 -6.65
C VAL A 428 -0.49 -23.11 -6.58
N CYS A 429 -0.41 -24.01 -7.56
CA CYS A 429 0.68 -24.98 -7.64
C CYS A 429 2.06 -24.30 -7.75
N ASP A 430 2.16 -23.23 -8.56
CA ASP A 430 3.38 -22.46 -8.74
C ASP A 430 3.80 -21.76 -7.43
N LEU A 431 2.85 -21.17 -6.70
CA LEU A 431 3.08 -20.56 -5.38
C LEU A 431 3.59 -21.57 -4.35
N MET A 432 2.94 -22.72 -4.24
CA MET A 432 3.34 -23.78 -3.30
C MET A 432 4.76 -24.29 -3.61
N LYS A 433 5.07 -24.53 -4.89
CA LYS A 433 6.43 -24.94 -5.31
C LYS A 433 7.49 -23.89 -4.98
N ALA A 434 7.21 -22.61 -5.23
CA ALA A 434 8.13 -21.53 -4.90
C ALA A 434 8.35 -21.43 -3.39
N ARG A 435 7.28 -21.54 -2.59
CA ARG A 435 7.36 -21.57 -1.12
C ARG A 435 8.25 -22.70 -0.63
N GLU A 436 8.02 -23.93 -1.09
CA GLU A 436 8.83 -25.08 -0.65
C GLU A 436 10.30 -24.92 -1.02
N ARG A 437 10.62 -24.42 -2.22
CA ARG A 437 12.01 -24.13 -2.60
C ARG A 437 12.67 -23.10 -1.67
N CYS A 438 11.95 -22.06 -1.27
CA CYS A 438 12.43 -21.09 -0.31
C CYS A 438 12.70 -21.74 1.05
N GLN A 439 11.78 -22.59 1.54
CA GLN A 439 11.94 -23.30 2.82
C GLN A 439 13.08 -24.33 2.80
N LEU A 440 13.25 -25.07 1.71
CA LEU A 440 14.33 -26.03 1.55
C LEU A 440 15.69 -25.32 1.59
N GLU A 441 15.81 -24.17 0.93
CA GLU A 441 17.06 -23.40 0.97
C GLU A 441 17.33 -22.80 2.35
N MET A 442 16.29 -22.29 3.02
CA MET A 442 16.37 -21.80 4.39
C MET A 442 16.93 -22.89 5.32
N LYS A 443 16.43 -24.13 5.21
CA LYS A 443 16.91 -25.29 5.98
C LYS A 443 18.34 -25.72 5.61
N LYS A 444 18.76 -25.60 4.35
CA LYS A 444 20.11 -25.99 3.90
C LYS A 444 21.20 -25.05 4.38
N SER A 445 20.87 -23.77 4.51
CA SER A 445 21.90 -22.74 4.65
C SER A 445 22.73 -22.87 5.93
N GLY A 446 22.23 -23.47 7.01
CA GLY A 446 22.95 -23.76 8.27
C GLY A 446 23.40 -22.53 9.08
N GLU A 447 23.71 -21.44 8.37
CA GLU A 447 24.22 -20.15 8.81
C GLU A 447 23.36 -18.99 8.25
N GLY A 448 22.32 -19.29 7.47
CA GLY A 448 21.48 -18.28 6.82
C GLY A 448 20.38 -17.71 7.72
N SER A 449 19.89 -16.54 7.32
CA SER A 449 18.74 -15.87 7.93
C SER A 449 17.56 -16.83 8.10
N ASN A 450 16.99 -16.93 9.30
CA ASN A 450 15.74 -17.66 9.56
C ASN A 450 14.51 -16.97 8.94
N ASP A 451 14.73 -15.91 8.16
CA ASP A 451 13.69 -15.15 7.51
C ASP A 451 13.44 -15.63 6.08
N LEU A 452 12.24 -16.18 5.86
CA LEU A 452 11.83 -16.69 4.55
C LEU A 452 11.87 -15.61 3.47
N TRP A 453 11.67 -14.34 3.82
CA TRP A 453 11.64 -13.24 2.85
C TRP A 453 12.95 -13.08 2.07
N THR A 454 14.10 -13.31 2.72
CA THR A 454 15.41 -13.25 2.06
C THR A 454 15.47 -14.26 0.89
N TYR A 455 14.74 -15.37 1.00
CA TYR A 455 14.62 -16.37 -0.06
C TYR A 455 13.51 -16.02 -1.05
N CYS A 456 12.37 -15.48 -0.60
CA CYS A 456 11.28 -15.04 -1.48
C CYS A 456 11.72 -13.92 -2.45
N THR A 457 12.63 -13.03 -2.02
CA THR A 457 13.16 -11.96 -2.87
C THR A 457 14.16 -12.46 -3.92
N ASN A 458 14.67 -13.69 -3.78
CA ASN A 458 15.59 -14.27 -4.74
C ASN A 458 14.83 -14.98 -5.89
N PRO A 459 14.94 -14.48 -7.14
CA PRO A 459 14.24 -15.06 -8.30
C PRO A 459 14.55 -16.54 -8.55
N LYS A 460 15.69 -17.05 -8.08
CA LYS A 460 16.09 -18.45 -8.19
C LYS A 460 15.07 -19.39 -7.54
N PHE A 461 14.48 -18.98 -6.41
CA PHE A 461 13.55 -19.82 -5.65
C PHE A 461 12.09 -19.54 -6.03
N THR A 462 11.78 -18.33 -6.50
CA THR A 462 10.43 -17.90 -6.88
C THR A 462 10.10 -18.06 -8.36
N LYS A 463 11.00 -18.62 -9.16
CA LYS A 463 10.75 -19.00 -10.56
C LYS A 463 10.38 -20.50 -10.65
N PRO A 464 9.08 -20.87 -10.63
CA PRO A 464 8.68 -22.28 -10.54
C PRO A 464 9.05 -23.09 -11.79
N ARG A 465 9.07 -22.47 -12.99
CA ARG A 465 9.36 -23.10 -14.29
C ARG A 465 10.29 -22.23 -15.13
N GLN A 466 11.03 -22.83 -16.07
CA GLN A 466 12.02 -22.09 -16.88
C GLN A 466 11.38 -20.97 -17.73
N SER A 467 10.20 -21.22 -18.29
CA SER A 467 9.48 -20.29 -19.17
C SER A 467 8.50 -19.37 -18.46
N THR A 468 8.28 -19.54 -17.13
CA THR A 468 7.35 -18.68 -16.41
C THR A 468 8.01 -17.44 -15.83
N ALA A 469 7.23 -16.37 -15.78
CA ALA A 469 7.62 -15.16 -15.08
C ALA A 469 7.79 -15.43 -13.58
N VAL A 470 8.83 -14.86 -12.99
CA VAL A 470 9.12 -14.89 -11.55
C VAL A 470 7.86 -14.53 -10.76
N LEU A 471 7.55 -15.31 -9.73
CA LEU A 471 6.43 -14.99 -8.83
C LEU A 471 6.81 -13.82 -7.92
N PRO A 472 5.87 -12.90 -7.64
CA PRO A 472 6.11 -11.83 -6.69
C PRO A 472 6.48 -12.37 -5.31
N ALA A 473 7.57 -11.88 -4.73
CA ALA A 473 8.07 -12.30 -3.42
C ALA A 473 6.99 -12.24 -2.33
N VAL A 474 6.21 -11.14 -2.32
CA VAL A 474 5.11 -10.91 -1.37
C VAL A 474 4.01 -11.96 -1.45
N ALA A 475 3.70 -12.49 -2.63
CA ALA A 475 2.69 -13.54 -2.79
C ALA A 475 3.19 -14.90 -2.29
N VAL A 476 4.46 -15.23 -2.54
CA VAL A 476 5.08 -16.46 -2.00
C VAL A 476 5.18 -16.39 -0.48
N TYR A 477 5.53 -15.22 0.05
CA TYR A 477 5.59 -14.97 1.49
C TYR A 477 4.20 -15.06 2.14
N TYR A 478 3.17 -14.45 1.54
CA TYR A 478 1.79 -14.56 2.01
C TYR A 478 1.26 -15.99 1.98
N CYS A 479 1.57 -16.75 0.92
CA CYS A 479 1.28 -18.19 0.86
C CYS A 479 1.91 -18.93 2.05
N ASN A 480 3.14 -18.59 2.44
CA ASN A 480 3.75 -19.17 3.62
C ASN A 480 3.05 -18.79 4.91
N HIS A 481 2.68 -17.51 5.06
CA HIS A 481 1.93 -17.02 6.21
C HIS A 481 0.62 -17.80 6.39
N LEU A 482 -0.16 -17.98 5.31
CA LEU A 482 -1.38 -18.78 5.33
C LEU A 482 -1.13 -20.26 5.70
N CYS A 483 -0.08 -20.89 5.16
CA CYS A 483 0.27 -22.27 5.52
C CYS A 483 0.69 -22.41 7.00
N LEU A 484 1.29 -21.39 7.60
CA LEU A 484 1.64 -21.39 9.03
C LEU A 484 0.38 -21.30 9.91
N ILE A 485 -0.62 -20.52 9.49
CA ILE A 485 -1.93 -20.45 10.16
C ILE A 485 -2.70 -21.76 9.99
N HIS A 486 -2.52 -22.44 8.86
CA HIS A 486 -3.21 -23.69 8.54
C HIS A 486 -2.26 -24.88 8.28
N PRO A 487 -1.63 -25.46 9.33
CA PRO A 487 -0.61 -26.51 9.18
C PRO A 487 -1.07 -27.77 8.44
N ALA A 488 -2.38 -28.07 8.46
CA ALA A 488 -2.97 -29.22 7.78
C ALA A 488 -2.72 -29.19 6.25
N ILE A 489 -2.71 -28.00 5.65
CA ILE A 489 -2.38 -27.82 4.23
C ILE A 489 -0.90 -28.11 4.00
N ASP A 490 -0.02 -27.58 4.85
CA ASP A 490 1.43 -27.71 4.69
C ASP A 490 1.88 -29.18 4.72
N GLY A 491 1.38 -29.96 5.69
CA GLY A 491 1.70 -31.38 5.83
C GLY A 491 1.28 -32.22 4.62
N LYS A 492 0.16 -31.88 3.98
CA LYS A 492 -0.37 -32.61 2.81
C LYS A 492 0.36 -32.23 1.51
N PHE A 493 0.67 -30.94 1.33
CA PHE A 493 1.42 -30.47 0.16
C PHE A 493 2.86 -30.98 0.11
N ALA A 494 3.54 -31.04 1.26
CA ALA A 494 4.91 -31.56 1.33
C ALA A 494 5.01 -33.01 0.84
N ALA A 495 3.99 -33.85 1.15
CA ALA A 495 3.93 -35.23 0.67
C ALA A 495 3.81 -35.30 -0.86
N PHE A 496 3.06 -34.39 -1.48
CA PHE A 496 2.82 -34.38 -2.92
C PHE A 496 4.00 -33.88 -3.76
N MET A 497 4.79 -32.94 -3.24
CA MET A 497 5.89 -32.31 -4.00
C MET A 497 7.20 -33.10 -3.95
N SER A 498 7.39 -33.96 -2.93
CA SER A 498 8.60 -34.77 -2.77
C SER A 498 8.96 -35.66 -3.97
N ASP A 499 7.96 -36.19 -4.70
CA ASP A 499 8.17 -36.99 -5.91
C ASP A 499 8.06 -36.19 -7.22
N ASN A 500 7.16 -35.20 -7.26
CA ASN A 500 6.89 -34.41 -8.48
C ASN A 500 7.84 -33.23 -8.71
N LEU A 501 8.65 -32.86 -7.71
CA LEU A 501 9.76 -31.91 -7.90
C LEU A 501 10.94 -32.52 -8.67
N LYS A 502 11.03 -33.85 -8.78
CA LYS A 502 12.03 -34.54 -9.60
C LYS A 502 11.66 -34.57 -11.08
N SER A 503 10.38 -34.42 -11.40
CA SER A 503 9.89 -34.41 -12.78
C SER A 503 10.06 -33.03 -13.37
N ASP A 504 11.27 -32.79 -13.88
CA ASP A 504 11.58 -31.62 -14.68
C ASP A 504 10.70 -31.60 -15.94
N SER A 505 9.95 -30.51 -16.10
CA SER A 505 9.65 -29.90 -17.40
C SER A 505 9.16 -30.84 -18.54
N THR A 506 7.85 -31.12 -18.66
CA THR A 506 7.11 -31.19 -19.97
C THR A 506 5.66 -31.70 -19.92
N ILE A 507 5.12 -32.16 -18.79
CA ILE A 507 3.74 -32.68 -18.81
C ILE A 507 2.75 -31.50 -18.81
N ALA A 508 2.45 -31.00 -20.00
CA ALA A 508 1.21 -30.28 -20.24
C ALA A 508 0.05 -31.18 -19.80
N PHE A 509 -0.90 -30.58 -19.09
CA PHE A 509 -2.10 -31.26 -18.60
C PHE A 509 -3.03 -31.58 -19.78
N THR A 510 -2.63 -32.51 -20.64
CA THR A 510 -3.43 -33.07 -21.72
C THR A 510 -3.72 -34.51 -21.34
N GLY A 511 -4.97 -34.80 -21.00
CA GLY A 511 -5.41 -36.16 -20.70
C GLY A 511 -5.20 -37.07 -21.90
N SER A 512 -4.34 -38.06 -21.75
CA SER A 512 -4.38 -39.32 -22.50
C SER A 512 -3.57 -40.36 -21.74
N ALA A 513 -4.27 -41.39 -21.31
CA ALA A 513 -3.67 -42.61 -20.79
C ALA A 513 -3.28 -43.48 -21.98
N ASP A 514 -2.03 -43.40 -22.43
CA ASP A 514 -1.45 -44.40 -23.31
C ASP A 514 -0.57 -45.35 -22.50
N SER A 515 -1.18 -46.47 -22.11
CA SER A 515 -0.48 -47.64 -21.62
C SER A 515 0.13 -48.40 -22.79
N SER A 516 1.44 -48.31 -22.98
CA SER A 516 2.20 -49.24 -23.81
C SER A 516 3.17 -50.06 -22.96
N GLY A 517 3.06 -51.39 -23.11
CA GLY A 517 3.60 -52.38 -22.19
C GLY A 517 5.09 -52.66 -22.35
N GLY A 518 5.71 -53.08 -21.25
CA GLY A 518 7.06 -53.63 -21.20
C GLY A 518 7.12 -54.86 -20.30
N LYS A 519 7.48 -56.00 -20.88
CA LYS A 519 7.68 -57.30 -20.22
C LYS A 519 8.78 -57.19 -19.15
N GLY A 520 8.42 -57.33 -17.87
CA GLY A 520 9.38 -57.33 -16.76
C GLY A 520 8.83 -57.93 -15.45
N GLY A 521 7.98 -58.96 -15.55
CA GLY A 521 7.10 -59.42 -14.47
C GLY A 521 7.72 -60.16 -13.27
N LYS A 522 9.04 -60.20 -13.10
CA LYS A 522 9.66 -60.89 -11.93
C LYS A 522 10.59 -60.02 -11.08
N GLN A 523 11.27 -59.02 -11.64
CA GLN A 523 12.00 -58.02 -10.85
C GLN A 523 11.08 -56.91 -10.31
N ALA A 524 10.00 -56.59 -11.02
CA ALA A 524 9.02 -55.61 -10.56
C ALA A 524 8.29 -56.08 -9.29
N VAL A 525 8.05 -57.37 -9.11
CA VAL A 525 7.36 -57.90 -7.91
C VAL A 525 8.25 -57.80 -6.66
N VAL A 526 9.57 -58.00 -6.80
CA VAL A 526 10.53 -57.83 -5.69
C VAL A 526 10.69 -56.36 -5.34
N ALA A 527 10.81 -55.47 -6.33
CA ALA A 527 10.85 -54.02 -6.10
C ALA A 527 9.53 -53.49 -5.49
N VAL A 528 8.38 -54.03 -5.92
CA VAL A 528 7.07 -53.69 -5.33
C VAL A 528 6.95 -54.21 -3.91
N MET A 529 7.50 -55.38 -3.58
CA MET A 529 7.54 -55.89 -2.20
C MET A 529 8.48 -55.08 -1.29
N GLU A 530 9.62 -54.61 -1.81
CA GLU A 530 10.56 -53.76 -1.08
C GLU A 530 9.98 -52.36 -0.84
N VAL A 531 9.27 -51.82 -1.86
CA VAL A 531 8.48 -50.59 -1.72
C VAL A 531 7.30 -50.78 -0.76
N LEU A 532 6.61 -51.92 -0.77
CA LEU A 532 5.53 -52.24 0.19
C LEU A 532 6.06 -52.40 1.62
N ALA A 533 7.27 -52.94 1.79
CA ALA A 533 7.92 -53.04 3.08
C ALA A 533 8.29 -51.65 3.62
N ASN A 534 8.85 -50.78 2.77
CA ASN A 534 9.16 -49.39 3.11
C ASN A 534 7.88 -48.56 3.36
N VAL A 535 6.82 -48.77 2.58
CA VAL A 535 5.50 -48.16 2.80
C VAL A 535 4.86 -48.68 4.09
N SER A 536 5.09 -49.93 4.49
CA SER A 536 4.58 -50.48 5.74
C SER A 536 5.31 -49.89 6.96
N THR A 537 6.62 -49.65 6.86
CA THR A 537 7.39 -48.94 7.89
C THR A 537 7.02 -47.47 7.96
N ASP A 538 6.88 -46.79 6.82
CA ASP A 538 6.43 -45.39 6.74
C ASP A 538 5.00 -45.23 7.22
N LEU A 539 4.12 -46.20 6.97
CA LEU A 539 2.74 -46.21 7.48
C LEU A 539 2.70 -46.44 8.99
N LYS A 540 3.58 -47.28 9.55
CA LYS A 540 3.73 -47.46 11.00
C LYS A 540 4.28 -46.21 11.67
N GLU A 541 5.26 -45.55 11.06
CA GLU A 541 5.84 -44.31 11.55
C GLU A 541 4.84 -43.15 11.42
N SER A 542 4.09 -43.08 10.32
CA SER A 542 2.98 -42.17 10.08
C SER A 542 1.83 -42.40 11.08
N MET A 543 1.47 -43.64 11.42
CA MET A 543 0.44 -43.94 12.42
C MET A 543 0.91 -43.59 13.85
N SER A 544 2.20 -43.72 14.16
CA SER A 544 2.80 -43.23 15.40
C SER A 544 2.82 -41.69 15.47
N SER A 545 3.12 -41.01 14.35
CA SER A 545 2.96 -39.54 14.25
C SER A 545 1.50 -39.12 14.36
N ARG A 546 0.56 -39.87 13.78
CA ARG A 546 -0.88 -39.58 13.84
C ARG A 546 -1.45 -39.71 15.26
N ARG A 547 -0.86 -40.57 16.10
CA ARG A 547 -1.16 -40.62 17.55
C ARG A 547 -0.58 -39.43 18.31
N LYS A 548 0.51 -38.81 17.83
CA LYS A 548 0.98 -37.50 18.32
C LYS A 548 0.13 -36.34 17.78
N ASP A 549 -0.40 -36.44 16.56
CA ASP A 549 -1.26 -35.41 15.95
C ASP A 549 -2.64 -35.34 16.61
N MET A 550 -3.17 -36.44 17.14
CA MET A 550 -4.36 -36.39 18.00
C MET A 550 -4.11 -35.66 19.33
N SER A 551 -2.86 -35.55 19.78
CA SER A 551 -2.47 -34.65 20.88
C SER A 551 -2.26 -33.21 20.40
N SER A 552 -2.09 -32.99 19.09
CA SER A 552 -1.96 -31.67 18.44
C SER A 552 -3.32 -31.01 18.20
N ASP A 553 -4.42 -31.76 18.07
CA ASP A 553 -5.77 -31.20 17.97
C ASP A 553 -6.24 -30.52 19.27
N GLU A 554 -5.73 -30.96 20.42
CA GLU A 554 -5.94 -30.25 21.69
C GLU A 554 -5.04 -29.01 21.78
N ALA A 555 -3.82 -29.07 21.23
CA ALA A 555 -2.92 -27.93 21.17
C ALA A 555 -3.43 -26.84 20.20
N SER A 556 -4.03 -27.21 19.07
CA SER A 556 -4.63 -26.28 18.11
C SER A 556 -5.85 -25.58 18.69
N LYS A 557 -6.74 -26.31 19.39
CA LYS A 557 -7.84 -25.69 20.15
C LYS A 557 -7.32 -24.73 21.22
N THR A 558 -6.28 -25.12 21.96
CA THR A 558 -5.68 -24.24 22.97
C THR A 558 -5.14 -22.95 22.33
N SER A 559 -4.53 -23.04 21.14
CA SER A 559 -4.07 -21.87 20.39
C SER A 559 -5.22 -20.95 19.96
N VAL A 560 -6.32 -21.50 19.47
CA VAL A 560 -7.51 -20.72 19.06
C VAL A 560 -8.16 -20.04 20.28
N TRP A 561 -8.22 -20.73 21.42
CA TRP A 561 -8.67 -20.13 22.69
C TRP A 561 -7.75 -18.99 23.15
N ASN A 562 -6.44 -19.16 23.06
CA ASN A 562 -5.49 -18.09 23.43
C ASN A 562 -5.65 -16.87 22.51
N ASP A 563 -5.79 -17.08 21.20
CA ASP A 563 -6.04 -16.00 20.23
C ASP A 563 -7.36 -15.28 20.56
N TYR A 564 -8.42 -16.03 20.87
CA TYR A 564 -9.71 -15.48 21.29
C TYR A 564 -9.60 -14.63 22.57
N PHE A 565 -8.88 -15.09 23.59
CA PHE A 565 -8.69 -14.31 24.82
C PHE A 565 -7.82 -13.07 24.61
N ASP A 566 -6.73 -13.18 23.84
CA ASP A 566 -5.84 -12.07 23.56
C ASP A 566 -6.55 -10.98 22.75
N ILE A 567 -7.32 -11.36 21.74
CA ILE A 567 -8.11 -10.42 20.93
C ILE A 567 -9.25 -9.83 21.76
N GLY A 568 -9.93 -10.63 22.60
CA GLY A 568 -10.95 -10.15 23.52
C GLY A 568 -10.42 -9.07 24.48
N ASP A 569 -9.23 -9.27 25.08
CA ASP A 569 -8.61 -8.28 25.97
C ASP A 569 -8.22 -6.99 25.23
N ARG A 570 -7.70 -7.11 24.00
CA ARG A 570 -7.39 -5.94 23.15
C ARG A 570 -8.65 -5.18 22.75
N TYR A 571 -9.71 -5.88 22.39
CA TYR A 571 -11.00 -5.31 22.05
C TYR A 571 -11.55 -4.47 23.20
N CYS A 572 -11.59 -5.04 24.42
CA CYS A 572 -12.04 -4.33 25.62
C CYS A 572 -11.23 -3.04 25.90
N LYS A 573 -9.90 -3.09 25.72
CA LYS A 573 -9.02 -1.92 25.88
C LYS A 573 -9.31 -0.84 24.84
N LEU A 574 -9.42 -1.21 23.56
CA LEU A 574 -9.73 -0.25 22.50
C LEU A 574 -11.12 0.37 22.67
N LYS A 575 -12.12 -0.41 23.09
CA LYS A 575 -13.46 0.13 23.39
C LYS A 575 -13.43 1.09 24.59
N ALA A 576 -12.64 0.79 25.62
CA ALA A 576 -12.43 1.71 26.75
C ALA A 576 -11.77 3.03 26.29
N ASP A 577 -10.78 2.97 25.41
CA ASP A 577 -10.14 4.17 24.85
C ASP A 577 -11.13 5.02 24.02
N ILE A 578 -12.00 4.38 23.23
CA ILE A 578 -13.07 5.09 22.50
C ILE A 578 -14.05 5.76 23.47
N ARG A 579 -14.45 5.07 24.55
CA ARG A 579 -15.29 5.66 25.62
C ARG A 579 -14.63 6.88 26.27
N ASN A 580 -13.30 6.89 26.34
CA ASN A 580 -12.51 8.01 26.86
C ASN A 580 -12.23 9.11 25.81
N GLY A 581 -12.85 9.03 24.63
CA GLY A 581 -12.81 10.08 23.59
C GLY A 581 -11.81 9.85 22.45
N ASP A 582 -11.09 8.73 22.42
CA ASP A 582 -10.16 8.41 21.32
C ASP A 582 -10.89 7.73 20.15
N SER A 583 -11.66 8.52 19.40
CA SER A 583 -12.45 8.05 18.25
C SER A 583 -11.59 7.53 17.08
N SER A 584 -10.28 7.80 17.08
CA SER A 584 -9.36 7.33 16.03
C SER A 584 -9.26 5.79 15.95
N LYS A 585 -9.59 5.10 17.05
CA LYS A 585 -9.53 3.64 17.18
C LYS A 585 -10.80 2.90 16.74
N ALA A 586 -11.86 3.61 16.34
CA ALA A 586 -13.15 3.00 15.98
C ALA A 586 -13.03 1.95 14.86
N ARG A 587 -12.15 2.18 13.87
CA ARG A 587 -11.92 1.21 12.78
C ARG A 587 -11.24 -0.07 13.26
N MET A 588 -10.34 0.03 14.24
CA MET A 588 -9.66 -1.15 14.81
C MET A 588 -10.62 -2.00 15.62
N VAL A 589 -11.54 -1.36 16.36
CA VAL A 589 -12.61 -2.05 17.10
C VAL A 589 -13.50 -2.84 16.14
N ALA A 590 -13.97 -2.24 15.05
CA ALA A 590 -14.78 -2.95 14.05
C ALA A 590 -14.04 -4.14 13.41
N ALA A 591 -12.74 -4.01 13.12
CA ALA A 591 -11.94 -5.12 12.60
C ALA A 591 -11.77 -6.26 13.64
N MET A 592 -11.61 -5.92 14.92
CA MET A 592 -11.53 -6.91 16.00
C MET A 592 -12.86 -7.62 16.23
N GLU A 593 -14.00 -6.93 16.08
CA GLU A 593 -15.34 -7.55 16.18
C GLU A 593 -15.50 -8.67 15.16
N VAL A 594 -15.17 -8.41 13.90
CA VAL A 594 -15.20 -9.43 12.84
C VAL A 594 -14.30 -10.62 13.18
N ARG A 595 -13.10 -10.36 13.72
CA ARG A 595 -12.17 -11.44 14.10
C ARG A 595 -12.66 -12.24 15.30
N ILE A 596 -13.28 -11.58 16.29
CA ILE A 596 -13.92 -12.22 17.44
C ILE A 596 -15.06 -13.12 16.95
N GLU A 597 -15.96 -12.64 16.09
CA GLU A 597 -17.05 -13.44 15.52
C GLU A 597 -16.54 -14.68 14.78
N GLN A 598 -15.46 -14.55 13.99
CA GLN A 598 -14.82 -15.68 13.33
C GLN A 598 -14.29 -16.71 14.33
N LEU A 599 -13.62 -16.28 15.39
CA LEU A 599 -13.09 -17.15 16.43
C LEU A 599 -14.22 -17.81 17.24
N GLU A 600 -15.29 -17.07 17.55
CA GLU A 600 -16.49 -17.59 18.22
C GLU A 600 -17.18 -18.67 17.38
N ALA A 601 -17.27 -18.48 16.06
CA ALA A 601 -17.81 -19.48 15.15
C ALA A 601 -16.96 -20.76 15.14
N VAL A 602 -15.63 -20.65 15.13
CA VAL A 602 -14.71 -21.80 15.21
C VAL A 602 -14.81 -22.51 16.55
N LEU A 603 -14.90 -21.75 17.65
CA LEU A 603 -15.02 -22.26 19.02
C LEU A 603 -16.43 -22.73 19.39
N LYS A 604 -17.43 -22.47 18.53
CA LYS A 604 -18.85 -22.74 18.76
C LYS A 604 -19.39 -22.06 20.01
N ILE A 605 -18.96 -20.82 20.25
CA ILE A 605 -19.47 -19.98 21.34
C ILE A 605 -20.87 -19.49 20.93
N VAL A 606 -21.83 -19.62 21.84
CA VAL A 606 -23.21 -19.16 21.62
C VAL A 606 -23.24 -17.64 21.71
N PRO A 607 -23.95 -16.90 20.84
CA PRO A 607 -23.96 -15.43 20.82
C PRO A 607 -24.17 -14.77 22.19
N ALA A 608 -25.07 -15.32 23.02
CA ALA A 608 -25.33 -14.84 24.39
C ALA A 608 -24.12 -14.89 25.36
N LYS A 609 -23.01 -15.51 24.96
CA LYS A 609 -21.72 -15.57 25.68
C LYS A 609 -20.60 -14.86 24.92
N SER A 610 -20.94 -14.16 23.84
CA SER A 610 -20.01 -13.40 23.02
C SER A 610 -19.41 -12.26 23.82
N VAL A 611 -18.13 -11.98 23.59
CA VAL A 611 -17.45 -10.81 24.18
C VAL A 611 -18.06 -9.50 23.64
N ILE A 612 -18.65 -9.52 22.45
CA ILE A 612 -19.27 -8.35 21.82
C ILE A 612 -20.61 -8.04 22.50
N GLU A 613 -21.50 -9.04 22.62
CA GLU A 613 -22.87 -8.86 23.18
C GLU A 613 -22.88 -8.57 24.70
N THR A 614 -21.92 -9.11 25.45
CA THR A 614 -21.86 -8.93 26.91
C THR A 614 -21.51 -7.49 27.32
N GLU A 615 -20.79 -6.73 26.50
CA GLU A 615 -20.54 -5.31 26.76
C GLU A 615 -21.70 -4.40 26.33
N GLU A 616 -22.39 -4.69 25.21
CA GLU A 616 -23.52 -3.87 24.75
C GLU A 616 -24.73 -3.96 25.68
N THR A 617 -24.96 -5.15 26.24
CA THR A 617 -25.99 -5.36 27.27
C THR A 617 -25.57 -4.77 28.62
N GLY A 618 -24.28 -4.74 28.94
CA GLY A 618 -23.76 -4.13 30.18
C GLY A 618 -23.70 -2.59 30.18
N ALA A 619 -23.78 -1.93 29.02
CA ALA A 619 -23.77 -0.46 28.91
C ALA A 619 -25.18 0.17 28.85
N ASN A 620 -26.23 -0.64 28.64
CA ASN A 620 -27.63 -0.22 28.67
C ASN A 620 -28.35 -0.59 30.00
N ILE A 621 -27.59 -1.06 30.99
CA ILE A 621 -28.02 -1.39 32.36
C ILE A 621 -27.25 -0.46 33.31
#